data_AF-A0A8J6MMG2-F1
#
_entry.id   AF-A0A8J6MMG2-F1
#
_cell.length_a   1.000
_cell.length_b   1.000
_cell.length_c   1.000
_cell.angle_alpha   90.00
_cell.angle_beta   90.00
_cell.angle_gamma   90.00
#
_symmetry.space_group_name_H-M   'P 1'
#
loop_
_entity.id
_entity.type
_entity.pdbx_description
1 polymer ?
#
loop_
_entity_poly.entity_id
_entity_poly.type
_entity_poly.pdbx_seq_one_letter_code
_entity_poly.pdbx_strand_id
1 'polypeptide(L)'
;MSIHVLSYNIHWGLSAFRKVDVSASLSDFIHSAEADVILLQELWLPKGTLEYIIVETLKEVWPHQICVATALLPKGEQGNGILSRHSIMDWKQ
;
A
#
# COMPACT_ATOMS: atom_id res chain seq x y z
N MET A 1 16.13 13.46 16.14
CA MET A 1 14.98 12.59 15.86
C MET A 1 15.04 12.26 14.38
N SER A 2 15.09 10.98 14.01
CA SER A 2 15.06 10.52 12.61
C SER A 2 13.70 9.92 12.29
N ILE A 3 13.27 10.04 11.04
CA ILE A 3 12.07 9.40 10.51
C ILE A 3 12.53 8.43 9.42
N HIS A 4 12.11 7.18 9.51
CA HIS A 4 12.42 6.15 8.52
C HIS A 4 11.28 6.04 7.52
N VAL A 5 11.60 6.19 6.23
CA VAL A 5 10.61 6.16 5.15
C VAL A 5 10.93 5.01 4.21
N LEU A 6 9.94 4.13 3.99
CA LEU A 6 9.99 3.11 2.94
C LEU A 6 9.17 3.59 1.74
N SER A 7 9.75 3.59 0.55
CA SER A 7 8.98 3.69 -0.70
C SER A 7 9.12 2.41 -1.47
N TYR A 8 8.00 1.80 -1.87
CA TYR A 8 8.01 0.52 -2.55
C TYR A 8 6.86 0.39 -3.54
N ASN A 9 7.19 0.02 -4.78
CA ASN A 9 6.21 -0.34 -5.78
C ASN A 9 5.90 -1.84 -5.63
N ILE A 10 4.64 -2.16 -5.29
CA ILE A 10 4.24 -3.54 -4.98
C ILE A 10 3.74 -4.31 -6.19
N HIS A 11 3.67 -3.68 -7.37
CA HIS A 11 3.27 -4.31 -8.63
C HIS A 11 1.98 -5.15 -8.48
N TRP A 12 0.93 -4.51 -7.92
CA TRP A 12 -0.38 -5.11 -7.64
C TRP A 12 -0.39 -6.28 -6.65
N GLY A 13 0.70 -6.48 -5.89
CA GLY A 13 0.87 -7.66 -5.04
C GLY A 13 1.30 -8.91 -5.82
N LEU A 14 1.73 -8.74 -7.08
CA LEU A 14 2.11 -9.84 -7.97
C LEU A 14 3.61 -9.84 -8.24
N SER A 15 4.21 -11.03 -8.26
CA SER A 15 5.60 -11.20 -8.71
C SER A 15 5.78 -10.76 -10.16
N ALA A 16 6.83 -9.98 -10.43
CA ALA A 16 7.11 -9.38 -11.74
C ALA A 16 7.16 -10.40 -12.90
N PHE A 17 7.68 -11.61 -12.66
CA PHE A 17 7.94 -12.58 -13.72
C PHE A 17 6.86 -13.65 -13.89
N ARG A 18 6.19 -14.04 -12.81
CA ARG A 18 5.26 -15.18 -12.81
C ARG A 18 3.81 -14.79 -12.57
N LYS A 19 3.53 -13.52 -12.23
CA LYS A 19 2.22 -13.03 -11.83
C LYS A 19 1.57 -13.87 -10.72
N VAL A 20 2.41 -14.44 -9.86
CA VAL A 20 1.99 -15.15 -8.65
C VAL A 20 1.72 -14.11 -7.57
N ASP A 21 0.63 -14.29 -6.83
CA ASP A 21 0.31 -13.51 -5.65
C ASP A 21 1.41 -13.67 -4.59
N VAL A 22 2.03 -12.55 -4.21
CA VAL A 22 3.09 -12.46 -3.22
C VAL A 22 2.72 -11.50 -2.10
N SER A 23 1.43 -11.18 -1.94
CA SER A 23 0.95 -10.17 -0.98
C SER A 23 1.37 -10.47 0.45
N ALA A 24 1.34 -11.76 0.86
CA ALA A 24 1.80 -12.18 2.19
C ALA A 24 3.29 -11.88 2.40
N SER A 25 4.16 -12.31 1.48
CA SER A 25 5.60 -12.05 1.56
C SER A 25 5.96 -10.57 1.47
N LEU A 26 5.18 -9.78 0.72
CA LEU A 26 5.31 -8.32 0.68
C LEU A 26 4.92 -7.70 2.03
N SER A 27 3.83 -8.18 2.66
CA SER A 27 3.43 -7.73 3.99
C SER A 27 4.53 -8.02 5.01
N ASP A 28 5.09 -9.23 5.02
CA ASP A 28 6.19 -9.61 5.91
C ASP A 28 7.43 -8.72 5.71
N PHE A 29 7.82 -8.47 4.45
CA PHE A 29 8.91 -7.56 4.11
C PHE A 29 8.67 -6.14 4.64
N ILE A 30 7.48 -5.59 4.38
CA ILE A 30 7.12 -4.24 4.82
C ILE A 30 7.14 -4.16 6.35
N HIS A 31 6.61 -5.17 7.06
CA HIS A 31 6.69 -5.23 8.52
C HIS A 31 8.13 -5.23 9.03
N SER A 32 9.01 -6.02 8.42
CA SER A 32 10.43 -6.11 8.81
C SER A 32 11.23 -4.82 8.57
N ALA A 33 10.75 -3.91 7.72
CA ALA A 33 11.43 -2.65 7.44
C ALA A 33 11.32 -1.64 8.59
N GLU A 34 10.39 -1.87 9.53
CA GLU A 34 10.15 -1.04 10.72
C GLU A 34 10.01 0.47 10.42
N ALA A 35 9.55 0.83 9.22
CA ALA A 35 9.43 2.21 8.77
C ALA A 35 8.37 2.97 9.56
N ASP A 36 8.56 4.27 9.75
CA ASP A 36 7.56 5.16 10.36
C ASP A 36 6.47 5.54 9.35
N VAL A 37 6.88 5.71 8.08
CA VAL A 37 6.02 6.05 6.95
C VAL A 37 6.33 5.13 5.77
N ILE A 38 5.29 4.62 5.11
CA ILE A 38 5.38 3.81 3.90
C ILE A 38 4.67 4.52 2.76
N LEU A 39 5.31 4.54 1.59
CA LEU A 39 4.79 5.02 0.33
C LEU A 39 4.67 3.84 -0.63
N LEU A 40 3.45 3.38 -0.90
CA LEU A 40 3.17 2.27 -1.80
C LEU A 40 2.72 2.79 -3.17
N GLN A 41 3.28 2.23 -4.23
CA GLN A 41 2.83 2.44 -5.61
C GLN A 41 2.28 1.15 -6.21
N GLU A 42 1.43 1.30 -7.22
CA GLU A 42 0.75 0.18 -7.88
C GLU A 42 -0.05 -0.68 -6.89
N LEU A 43 -0.79 -0.01 -6.01
CA LEU A 43 -1.88 -0.68 -5.32
C LEU A 43 -2.93 -1.10 -6.36
N TRP A 44 -3.54 -2.27 -6.19
CA TRP A 44 -4.58 -2.78 -7.08
C TRP A 44 -5.90 -2.96 -6.36
N LEU A 45 -6.94 -2.30 -6.85
CA LEU A 45 -8.32 -2.43 -6.37
C LEU A 45 -9.18 -3.03 -7.49
N PRO A 46 -9.54 -4.32 -7.42
CA PRO A 46 -10.45 -4.92 -8.39
C PRO A 46 -11.80 -4.19 -8.47
N LYS A 47 -12.43 -4.23 -9.66
CA LYS A 47 -13.75 -3.61 -9.82
C LYS A 47 -14.77 -4.25 -8.88
N GLY A 48 -15.47 -3.43 -8.10
CA GLY A 48 -16.49 -3.87 -7.15
C GLY A 48 -15.98 -4.22 -5.75
N THR A 49 -14.67 -4.07 -5.49
CA THR A 49 -14.10 -4.14 -4.14
C THR A 49 -13.97 -2.75 -3.53
N LEU A 50 -14.05 -2.65 -2.21
CA LEU A 50 -13.98 -1.38 -1.49
C LEU A 50 -12.59 -1.05 -0.92
N GLU A 51 -11.71 -2.06 -0.79
CA GLU A 51 -10.45 -1.92 -0.07
C GLU A 51 -9.29 -2.62 -0.80
N TYR A 52 -8.09 -2.04 -0.67
CA TYR A 52 -6.83 -2.65 -1.12
C TYR A 52 -6.40 -3.71 -0.10
N ILE A 53 -6.43 -5.00 -0.47
CA ILE A 53 -6.19 -6.12 0.47
C ILE A 53 -4.90 -5.96 1.28
N ILE A 54 -3.78 -5.62 0.62
CA ILE A 54 -2.47 -5.44 1.28
C ILE A 54 -2.45 -4.27 2.27
N VAL A 55 -3.30 -3.26 2.07
CA VAL A 55 -3.37 -2.10 2.97
C VAL A 55 -4.06 -2.49 4.28
N GLU A 56 -5.09 -3.35 4.19
CA GLU A 56 -5.79 -3.84 5.37
C GLU A 56 -4.88 -4.72 6.24
N THR A 57 -4.00 -5.53 5.64
CA THR A 57 -3.04 -6.35 6.42
C THR A 57 -2.01 -5.51 7.16
N LEU A 58 -1.70 -4.29 6.69
CA LEU A 58 -0.70 -3.40 7.28
C LEU A 58 -1.28 -2.45 8.35
N LYS A 59 -2.60 -2.42 8.52
CA LYS A 59 -3.33 -1.42 9.32
C LYS A 59 -3.08 -1.50 10.82
N GLU A 60 -2.74 -2.68 11.34
CA GLU A 60 -2.41 -2.84 12.77
C GLU A 60 -1.16 -2.03 13.15
N VAL A 61 -0.16 -1.97 12.28
CA VAL A 61 1.11 -1.28 12.54
C VAL A 61 1.09 0.17 12.03
N TRP A 62 0.44 0.42 10.89
CA TRP A 62 0.29 1.75 10.31
C TRP A 62 -1.20 2.10 10.18
N PRO A 63 -1.85 2.55 11.28
CA PRO A 63 -3.30 2.78 11.31
C PRO A 63 -3.75 4.04 10.55
N HIS A 64 -2.82 4.96 10.26
CA HIS A 64 -3.12 6.19 9.54
C HIS A 64 -2.79 6.00 8.06
N GLN A 65 -3.82 5.87 7.22
CA GLN A 65 -3.66 5.46 5.83
C GLN A 65 -4.43 6.38 4.89
N ILE A 66 -3.81 6.75 3.77
CA ILE A 66 -4.45 7.42 2.63
C ILE A 66 -4.16 6.58 1.40
N CYS A 67 -5.19 6.06 0.74
CA CYS A 67 -5.06 5.32 -0.50
C CYS A 67 -5.94 5.94 -1.57
N VAL A 68 -5.37 6.27 -2.72
CA VAL A 68 -6.05 7.02 -3.77
C VAL A 68 -5.80 6.38 -5.12
N ALA A 69 -6.86 6.20 -5.90
CA ALA A 69 -6.76 5.76 -7.28
C ALA A 69 -6.05 6.83 -8.14
N THR A 70 -5.06 6.39 -8.89
CA THR A 70 -4.27 7.23 -9.80
C THR A 70 -4.50 6.86 -11.27
N ALA A 71 -5.01 5.66 -11.55
CA ALA A 71 -5.42 5.25 -12.89
C ALA A 71 -6.64 4.32 -12.85
N LEU A 72 -7.59 4.56 -13.75
CA LEU A 72 -8.76 3.69 -13.96
C LEU A 72 -8.45 2.68 -15.07
N LEU A 73 -8.59 1.39 -14.79
CA LEU A 73 -8.43 0.30 -15.75
C LEU A 73 -9.76 -0.44 -15.95
N PRO A 74 -9.95 -1.18 -17.07
CA PRO A 74 -11.22 -1.88 -17.32
C PRO A 74 -11.64 -2.88 -16.23
N LYS A 75 -10.67 -3.42 -15.47
CA LYS A 75 -10.88 -4.47 -14.46
C LYS A 75 -10.80 -3.96 -13.01
N GLY A 76 -10.56 -2.67 -12.80
CA GLY A 76 -10.30 -2.11 -11.48
C GLY A 76 -9.48 -0.85 -11.56
N GLU A 77 -8.94 -0.43 -10.43
CA GLU A 77 -8.22 0.83 -10.28
C GLU A 77 -6.81 0.55 -9.76
N GLN A 78 -5.84 1.28 -10.29
CA GLN A 78 -4.51 1.34 -9.73
C GLN A 78 -4.40 2.58 -8.86
N GLY A 79 -3.71 2.48 -7.72
CA GLY A 79 -3.56 3.58 -6.79
C GLY A 79 -2.18 3.67 -6.14
N ASN A 80 -2.03 4.72 -5.33
CA ASN A 80 -0.91 4.92 -4.42
C ASN A 80 -1.43 4.93 -2.98
N GLY A 81 -0.58 4.49 -2.05
CA GLY A 81 -0.86 4.49 -0.60
C GLY A 81 0.19 5.24 0.19
N ILE A 82 -0.24 6.00 1.19
CA ILE A 82 0.59 6.55 2.25
C ILE A 82 0.10 5.92 3.55
N LEU A 83 0.97 5.19 4.25
CA LEU A 83 0.67 4.54 5.52
C LEU A 83 1.63 5.07 6.59
N SER A 84 1.14 5.41 7.77
CA SER A 84 1.91 6.10 8.80
C SER A 84 1.59 5.59 10.21
N ARG A 85 2.63 5.50 11.05
CA ARG A 85 2.51 5.29 12.51
C ARG A 85 2.07 6.56 13.24
N HIS A 86 2.25 7.71 12.60
CA HIS A 86 1.89 9.03 13.12
C HIS A 86 0.60 9.52 12.47
N SER A 87 -0.20 10.27 13.22
CA SER A 87 -1.47 10.82 12.72
C SER A 87 -1.26 11.76 11.55
N ILE A 88 -2.12 11.64 10.53
CA ILE A 88 -2.14 12.54 9.39
C ILE A 88 -3.01 13.75 9.74
N MET A 89 -2.40 14.93 9.80
CA MET A 89 -3.05 16.14 10.30
C MET A 89 -3.94 16.84 9.26
N ASP A 90 -3.56 16.76 7.98
CA ASP A 90 -4.30 17.35 6.87
C ASP A 90 -4.08 16.52 5.60
N TRP A 91 -5.11 16.44 4.78
CA TRP A 91 -5.08 15.86 3.43
C TRP A 91 -6.17 16.52 2.59
N LYS A 92 -5.76 17.04 1.42
CA LYS A 92 -6.68 17.63 0.46
C LYS A 92 -6.76 16.71 -0.75
N GLN A 93 -7.95 16.18 -0.98
CA GLN A 93 -8.28 15.38 -2.16
C GLN A 93 -8.63 16.28 -3.34
#